data_AF-A0A0W4ZKE5-F1
#
_entry.id   AF-A0A0W4ZKE5-F1
#
_cell.length_a   1.000
_cell.length_b   1.000
_cell.length_c   1.000
_cell.angle_alpha   90.00
_cell.angle_beta   90.00
_cell.angle_gamma   90.00
#
_symmetry.space_group_name_H-M   'P 1'
#
loop_
_entity.id
_entity.type
_entity.pdbx_description
1 polymer ?
#
loop_
_entity_poly.entity_id
_entity_poly.type
_entity_poly.pdbx_seq_one_letter_code
_entity_poly.pdbx_strand_id
1 'polypeptide(L)'
;MANIQQNKLLIGLECSTISEKYQVLKNGYDFIGINVLNKTWKNHSLKKYIGLSDKDVNVHVHDISDILTFALSNIQLDLYDEQIEKSIKILYDEVQYVSYIGISHFVLPLFTQKTSIPQYARIINHLFSLSTYIQFYIFFSMNDLTDPLELWDIWNTIRILCGYNNRLLLAFEIGNKLPELTTIAHWFAEPIGLLIIHSSIFVSNSDGDLVLPQDHQTFYTKIAKFKPNVLLRISDDISLSNDFSVYYQYLRHLENISPITAIERFANGYQDYLQIPLQPLADNLESITYEVFEKDHVKYDQYELSIRLALMDRSKLNEPIYIAIVGAGRGPLISRSLKAAESADRKIVIYAIEKNPNAFITLEHRNKYEWKNSIQLVQIDMRLWKPPVLIDIIVSELLGSFGDNELSPECLDGVQKFLNPKGGIFIPSSYTTYITPVMAPKIYGNILQMKNDASFEMFYSIWLHSIHYLAKNNENMFQKLWNFSHPNPNYYDDNSNLHNTRKSKNTFNISSRGMLHGFAGYFEAVLYDNIKLSTLPNIIDEKLKDMVSWFPAFFPLKTPLYIPSGSHIDLYFWRQTDSKKVWYEWLTEVYMTSSNTQNDQHLYQTNPIKIGMTGIHNYNASFFSIGLS
;
A
#
# COMPACT_ATOMS: atom_id res chain seq x y z
N MET A 1 -5.10 19.58 -19.87
CA MET A 1 -5.62 18.35 -20.50
C MET A 1 -4.44 17.63 -21.13
N ALA A 2 -3.75 16.80 -20.34
CA ALA A 2 -2.72 15.88 -20.83
C ALA A 2 -3.39 14.55 -21.16
N ASN A 3 -2.97 13.92 -22.25
CA ASN A 3 -3.54 12.69 -22.81
C ASN A 3 -3.82 11.60 -21.76
N ILE A 4 -5.10 11.27 -21.58
CA ILE A 4 -5.61 10.13 -20.79
C ILE A 4 -5.37 8.83 -21.59
N GLN A 5 -4.13 8.55 -21.96
CA GLN A 5 -3.76 7.38 -22.77
C GLN A 5 -2.65 6.52 -22.14
N GLN A 6 -2.41 6.63 -20.82
CA GLN A 6 -1.26 6.03 -20.12
C GLN A 6 -1.59 4.93 -19.08
N ASN A 7 -2.77 4.29 -19.14
CA ASN A 7 -3.18 3.32 -18.10
C ASN A 7 -3.38 1.87 -18.60
N LYS A 8 -2.81 1.50 -19.74
CA LYS A 8 -2.87 0.13 -20.27
C LYS A 8 -1.62 -0.67 -19.86
N LEU A 9 -1.76 -1.96 -19.58
CA LEU A 9 -0.61 -2.86 -19.41
C LEU A 9 0.18 -2.93 -20.72
N LEU A 10 1.49 -3.14 -20.67
CA LEU A 10 2.24 -3.45 -21.89
C LEU A 10 2.15 -4.96 -22.13
N ILE A 11 1.76 -5.36 -23.33
CA ILE A 11 1.64 -6.77 -23.75
C ILE A 11 2.59 -7.01 -24.93
N GLY A 12 3.55 -7.89 -24.75
CA GLY A 12 4.52 -8.27 -25.77
C GLY A 12 4.41 -9.72 -26.22
N LEU A 13 5.15 -10.04 -27.28
CA LEU A 13 5.28 -11.41 -27.81
C LEU A 13 6.75 -11.83 -27.81
N GLU A 14 7.04 -13.03 -27.33
CA GLU A 14 8.37 -13.62 -27.46
C GLU A 14 8.64 -14.01 -28.92
N CYS A 15 9.73 -13.49 -29.46
CA CYS A 15 10.14 -13.66 -30.85
C CYS A 15 11.44 -14.45 -30.93
N SER A 16 11.57 -15.23 -32.01
CA SER A 16 12.77 -16.03 -32.25
C SER A 16 13.87 -15.24 -32.96
N THR A 17 13.47 -14.25 -33.76
CA THR A 17 14.35 -13.41 -34.58
C THR A 17 13.88 -11.95 -34.55
N ILE A 18 14.82 -11.01 -34.74
CA ILE A 18 14.49 -9.58 -34.75
C ILE A 18 13.60 -9.17 -35.94
N SER A 19 13.64 -9.94 -37.03
CA SER A 19 12.80 -9.72 -38.21
C SER A 19 11.29 -9.82 -37.93
N GLU A 20 10.89 -10.56 -36.89
CA GLU A 20 9.48 -10.71 -36.51
C GLU A 20 8.91 -9.43 -35.88
N LYS A 21 9.76 -8.52 -35.38
CA LYS A 21 9.37 -7.31 -34.63
C LYS A 21 8.28 -6.50 -35.33
N TYR A 22 8.49 -6.15 -36.60
CA TYR A 22 7.56 -5.29 -37.33
C TYR A 22 6.16 -5.91 -37.47
N GLN A 23 6.11 -7.23 -37.70
CA GLN A 23 4.83 -7.93 -37.83
C GLN A 23 4.11 -8.02 -36.47
N VAL A 24 4.87 -8.25 -35.39
CA VAL A 24 4.31 -8.31 -34.03
C VAL A 24 3.72 -6.98 -33.60
N LEU A 25 4.45 -5.88 -33.80
CA LEU A 25 3.95 -4.54 -33.49
C LEU A 25 2.72 -4.18 -34.36
N LYS A 26 2.73 -4.60 -35.64
CA LYS A 26 1.57 -4.43 -36.53
C LYS A 26 0.34 -5.22 -36.06
N ASN A 27 0.54 -6.36 -35.40
CA ASN A 27 -0.53 -7.16 -34.81
C ASN A 27 -1.07 -6.57 -33.48
N GLY A 28 -0.57 -5.40 -33.05
CA GLY A 28 -1.08 -4.64 -31.90
C GLY A 28 -0.30 -4.83 -30.60
N TYR A 29 0.70 -5.71 -30.56
CA TYR A 29 1.57 -5.90 -29.40
C TYR A 29 2.41 -4.65 -29.15
N ASP A 30 2.69 -4.37 -27.88
CA ASP A 30 3.40 -3.17 -27.45
C ASP A 30 4.92 -3.34 -27.45
N PHE A 31 5.43 -4.57 -27.32
CA PHE A 31 6.87 -4.88 -27.33
C PHE A 31 7.17 -6.32 -27.75
N ILE A 32 8.45 -6.65 -27.94
CA ILE A 32 8.92 -8.01 -28.19
C ILE A 32 9.87 -8.50 -27.09
N GLY A 33 9.79 -9.79 -26.76
CA GLY A 33 10.79 -10.50 -25.97
C GLY A 33 11.78 -11.23 -26.88
N ILE A 34 13.09 -11.04 -26.73
CA ILE A 34 14.10 -11.71 -27.59
C ILE A 34 15.39 -12.02 -26.83
N ASN A 35 16.10 -13.08 -27.20
CA ASN A 35 17.45 -13.32 -26.68
C ASN A 35 18.45 -12.35 -27.33
N VAL A 36 19.29 -11.69 -26.52
CA VAL A 36 20.34 -10.78 -27.04
C VAL A 36 21.29 -11.53 -27.96
N LEU A 37 21.68 -12.74 -27.56
CA LEU A 37 22.61 -13.58 -28.30
C LEU A 37 21.89 -14.55 -29.23
N ASN A 38 22.54 -14.85 -30.35
CA ASN A 38 22.05 -15.75 -31.39
C ASN A 38 21.88 -17.18 -30.85
N LYS A 39 20.80 -17.88 -31.23
CA LYS A 39 20.56 -19.28 -30.80
C LYS A 39 21.70 -20.24 -31.22
N THR A 40 22.47 -19.90 -32.25
CA THR A 40 23.67 -20.63 -32.73
C THR A 40 24.80 -20.67 -31.69
N TRP A 41 24.80 -19.74 -30.74
CA TRP A 41 25.76 -19.70 -29.63
C TRP A 41 25.63 -20.90 -28.68
N LYS A 42 24.49 -21.60 -28.69
CA LYS A 42 24.28 -22.86 -27.96
C LYS A 42 25.32 -23.95 -28.31
N ASN A 43 25.95 -23.87 -29.50
CA ASN A 43 26.88 -24.88 -30.01
C ASN A 43 28.37 -24.47 -29.92
N HIS A 44 28.70 -23.21 -29.60
CA HIS A 44 30.08 -22.82 -29.37
C HIS A 44 30.49 -23.26 -27.97
N SER A 45 31.48 -24.14 -27.85
CA SER A 45 31.97 -24.59 -26.55
C SER A 45 32.37 -23.36 -25.71
N LEU A 46 31.79 -23.22 -24.51
CA LEU A 46 32.19 -22.27 -23.46
C LEU A 46 33.71 -22.20 -23.25
N LYS A 47 34.46 -23.22 -23.70
CA LYS A 47 35.91 -23.32 -23.64
C LYS A 47 36.69 -22.23 -24.41
N LYS A 48 36.14 -21.61 -25.46
CA LYS A 48 36.87 -20.66 -26.36
C LYS A 48 36.33 -19.20 -26.35
N TYR A 49 35.57 -18.80 -25.35
CA TYR A 49 35.03 -17.43 -25.28
C TYR A 49 36.15 -16.37 -25.20
N ILE A 50 36.14 -15.40 -26.13
CA ILE A 50 37.11 -14.29 -26.19
C ILE A 50 36.44 -12.90 -26.20
N GLY A 51 35.11 -12.84 -26.10
CA GLY A 51 34.30 -11.63 -26.21
C GLY A 51 33.19 -11.75 -27.26
N LEU A 52 32.21 -10.84 -27.21
CA LEU A 52 31.13 -10.75 -28.19
C LEU A 52 31.59 -10.10 -29.50
N SER A 53 31.09 -10.61 -30.63
CA SER A 53 31.24 -10.05 -31.96
C SER A 53 29.87 -9.78 -32.60
N ASP A 54 29.87 -9.09 -33.73
CA ASP A 54 28.66 -8.80 -34.52
C ASP A 54 27.87 -10.08 -34.89
N LYS A 55 28.56 -11.21 -35.08
CA LYS A 55 27.92 -12.49 -35.41
C LYS A 55 27.26 -13.17 -34.22
N ASP A 56 27.50 -12.69 -33.01
CA ASP A 56 27.00 -13.30 -31.78
C ASP A 56 25.67 -12.68 -31.31
N VAL A 57 25.33 -11.48 -31.79
CA VAL A 57 24.17 -10.70 -31.34
C VAL A 57 23.00 -10.74 -32.33
N ASN A 58 21.78 -10.71 -31.79
CA ASN A 58 20.51 -10.68 -32.54
C ASN A 58 19.94 -9.26 -32.71
N VAL A 59 20.37 -8.31 -31.86
CA VAL A 59 19.74 -6.99 -31.71
C VAL A 59 20.79 -5.90 -31.84
N HIS A 60 20.54 -4.90 -32.69
CA HIS A 60 21.47 -3.80 -32.94
C HIS A 60 20.88 -2.43 -32.55
N VAL A 61 21.69 -1.39 -32.62
CA VAL A 61 21.34 -0.01 -32.24
C VAL A 61 20.16 0.56 -33.03
N HIS A 62 19.84 0.02 -34.20
CA HIS A 62 18.67 0.48 -34.98
C HIS A 62 17.35 -0.16 -34.53
N ASP A 63 17.40 -1.16 -33.64
CA ASP A 63 16.27 -2.01 -33.28
C ASP A 63 15.64 -1.67 -31.91
N ILE A 64 16.16 -0.68 -31.18
CA ILE A 64 16.07 -0.56 -29.71
C ILE A 64 14.64 -0.39 -29.15
N SER A 65 13.71 0.20 -29.91
CA SER A 65 12.37 0.49 -29.36
C SER A 65 11.63 -0.79 -29.00
N ASP A 66 10.93 -0.81 -27.87
CA ASP A 66 9.95 -1.85 -27.57
C ASP A 66 10.54 -3.27 -27.49
N ILE A 67 11.72 -3.41 -26.87
CA ILE A 67 12.40 -4.70 -26.67
C ILE A 67 12.63 -4.98 -25.18
N LEU A 68 12.27 -6.19 -24.78
CA LEU A 68 12.70 -6.85 -23.56
C LEU A 68 13.66 -7.98 -23.93
N THR A 69 14.78 -8.09 -23.24
CA THR A 69 15.80 -9.08 -23.57
C THR A 69 15.93 -10.18 -22.53
N PHE A 70 16.28 -11.38 -23.00
CA PHE A 70 16.62 -12.52 -22.17
C PHE A 70 18.12 -12.78 -22.19
N ALA A 71 18.65 -13.11 -21.03
CA ALA A 71 19.97 -13.71 -20.91
C ALA A 71 20.01 -15.07 -21.60
N LEU A 72 21.18 -15.49 -22.05
CA LEU A 72 21.35 -16.77 -22.71
C LEU A 72 20.96 -17.95 -21.78
N SER A 73 20.02 -18.78 -22.24
CA SER A 73 19.40 -19.88 -21.48
C SER A 73 20.34 -20.95 -20.87
N ASN A 74 21.58 -21.07 -21.34
CA ASN A 74 22.55 -22.05 -20.83
C ASN A 74 23.54 -21.46 -19.81
N ILE A 75 23.40 -20.18 -19.46
CA ILE A 75 24.19 -19.54 -18.40
C ILE A 75 23.70 -20.09 -17.05
N GLN A 76 24.61 -20.66 -16.28
CA GLN A 76 24.33 -21.21 -14.96
C GLN A 76 25.10 -20.39 -13.92
N LEU A 77 24.38 -19.66 -13.07
CA LEU A 77 24.98 -18.69 -12.14
C LEU A 77 25.00 -19.18 -10.69
N ASP A 78 24.37 -20.32 -10.41
CA ASP A 78 24.15 -20.86 -9.07
C ASP A 78 24.95 -22.15 -8.79
N LEU A 79 25.90 -22.49 -9.68
CA LEU A 79 26.79 -23.67 -9.58
C LEU A 79 28.08 -23.40 -8.79
N TYR A 80 28.65 -24.47 -8.23
CA TYR A 80 29.94 -24.47 -7.53
C TYR A 80 31.03 -25.16 -8.38
N ASP A 81 31.21 -24.72 -9.64
CA ASP A 81 32.17 -25.29 -10.60
C ASP A 81 32.97 -24.19 -11.32
N GLU A 82 34.19 -24.48 -11.78
CA GLU A 82 35.06 -23.57 -12.55
C GLU A 82 34.40 -22.99 -13.80
N GLN A 83 33.38 -23.66 -14.34
CA GLN A 83 32.62 -23.19 -15.51
C GLN A 83 31.81 -21.91 -15.21
N ILE A 84 31.52 -21.62 -13.94
CA ILE A 84 30.72 -20.45 -13.55
C ILE A 84 31.37 -19.12 -13.96
N GLU A 85 32.71 -19.00 -13.86
CA GLU A 85 33.42 -17.75 -14.17
C GLU A 85 33.23 -17.34 -15.63
N LYS A 86 33.12 -18.32 -16.54
CA LYS A 86 32.85 -18.05 -17.95
C LYS A 86 31.40 -17.62 -18.18
N SER A 87 30.45 -18.31 -17.55
CA SER A 87 29.03 -17.92 -17.57
C SER A 87 28.81 -16.51 -17.03
N ILE A 88 29.50 -16.14 -15.94
CA ILE A 88 29.51 -14.78 -15.38
C ILE A 88 30.09 -13.78 -16.38
N LYS A 89 31.23 -14.10 -17.01
CA LYS A 89 31.87 -13.20 -17.97
C LYS A 89 30.99 -12.94 -19.21
N ILE A 90 30.34 -13.97 -19.73
CA ILE A 90 29.40 -13.85 -20.85
C ILE A 90 28.21 -12.97 -20.47
N LEU A 91 27.62 -13.20 -19.30
CA LEU A 91 26.53 -12.38 -18.79
C LEU A 91 26.92 -10.90 -18.65
N TYR A 92 28.13 -10.63 -18.16
CA TYR A 92 28.62 -9.25 -18.05
C TYR A 92 28.76 -8.58 -19.42
N ASP A 93 29.30 -9.30 -20.40
CA ASP A 93 29.44 -8.77 -21.76
C ASP A 93 28.05 -8.59 -22.43
N GLU A 94 27.09 -9.49 -22.17
CA GLU A 94 25.69 -9.32 -22.58
C GLU A 94 25.06 -8.06 -21.99
N VAL A 95 25.14 -7.86 -20.67
CA VAL A 95 24.57 -6.69 -20.00
C VAL A 95 25.25 -5.39 -20.46
N GLN A 96 26.57 -5.41 -20.65
CA GLN A 96 27.29 -4.27 -21.21
C GLN A 96 26.82 -3.94 -22.62
N TYR A 97 26.61 -4.95 -23.47
CA TYR A 97 26.11 -4.74 -24.82
C TYR A 97 24.67 -4.21 -24.83
N VAL A 98 23.78 -4.81 -24.03
CA VAL A 98 22.39 -4.34 -23.81
C VAL A 98 22.38 -2.89 -23.33
N SER A 99 23.27 -2.55 -22.39
CA SER A 99 23.41 -1.18 -21.89
C SER A 99 24.00 -0.22 -22.93
N TYR A 100 24.86 -0.70 -23.83
CA TYR A 100 25.41 0.09 -24.93
C TYR A 100 24.34 0.41 -25.98
N ILE A 101 23.51 -0.57 -26.33
CA ILE A 101 22.43 -0.39 -27.30
C ILE A 101 21.19 0.29 -26.69
N GLY A 102 21.11 0.54 -25.38
CA GLY A 102 20.02 1.34 -24.81
C GLY A 102 18.77 0.57 -24.42
N ILE A 103 18.82 -0.76 -24.30
CA ILE A 103 17.68 -1.56 -23.84
C ILE A 103 17.60 -1.50 -22.31
N SER A 104 16.39 -1.32 -21.78
CA SER A 104 16.17 -1.07 -20.35
C SER A 104 15.65 -2.28 -19.55
N HIS A 105 15.28 -3.38 -20.21
CA HIS A 105 14.65 -4.54 -19.57
C HIS A 105 15.43 -5.81 -19.87
N PHE A 106 15.98 -6.46 -18.84
CA PHE A 106 16.84 -7.65 -18.99
C PHE A 106 16.42 -8.77 -18.03
N VAL A 107 15.97 -9.90 -18.56
CA VAL A 107 15.58 -11.08 -17.79
C VAL A 107 16.81 -11.95 -17.55
N LEU A 108 17.11 -12.21 -16.27
CA LEU A 108 18.25 -13.02 -15.86
C LEU A 108 18.03 -14.52 -16.12
N PRO A 109 19.11 -15.32 -16.17
CA PRO A 109 19.01 -16.76 -16.35
C PRO A 109 18.20 -17.46 -15.24
N LEU A 110 17.68 -18.63 -15.59
CA LEU A 110 16.98 -19.53 -14.68
C LEU A 110 17.89 -20.07 -13.56
N PHE A 111 17.34 -20.28 -12.37
CA PHE A 111 18.01 -21.08 -11.33
C PHE A 111 18.10 -22.53 -11.78
N THR A 112 19.28 -23.13 -11.69
CA THR A 112 19.50 -24.51 -12.12
C THR A 112 19.59 -25.49 -10.97
N GLN A 113 20.31 -25.15 -9.91
CA GLN A 113 20.54 -26.02 -8.74
C GLN A 113 20.13 -25.37 -7.42
N LYS A 114 19.90 -24.05 -7.39
CA LYS A 114 19.56 -23.26 -6.20
C LYS A 114 20.58 -23.39 -5.05
N THR A 115 21.81 -23.82 -5.36
CA THR A 115 22.84 -24.17 -4.38
C THR A 115 23.67 -22.99 -3.86
N SER A 116 23.77 -21.89 -4.63
CA SER A 116 24.64 -20.75 -4.31
C SER A 116 23.94 -19.40 -4.46
N ILE A 117 22.83 -19.22 -3.74
CA ILE A 117 22.00 -17.99 -3.82
C ILE A 117 22.78 -16.70 -3.47
N PRO A 118 23.65 -16.67 -2.44
CA PRO A 118 24.44 -15.46 -2.15
C PRO A 118 25.39 -15.06 -3.28
N GLN A 119 25.98 -16.04 -3.98
CA GLN A 119 26.82 -15.78 -5.15
C GLN A 119 26.01 -15.17 -6.28
N TYR A 120 24.80 -15.69 -6.53
CA TYR A 120 23.87 -15.12 -7.50
C TYR A 120 23.57 -13.64 -7.20
N ALA A 121 23.26 -13.31 -5.94
CA ALA A 121 23.03 -11.93 -5.52
C ALA A 121 24.28 -11.04 -5.69
N ARG A 122 25.49 -11.57 -5.43
CA ARG A 122 26.75 -10.85 -5.68
C ARG A 122 26.93 -10.50 -7.16
N ILE A 123 26.58 -11.41 -8.06
CA ILE A 123 26.63 -11.18 -9.52
C ILE A 123 25.66 -10.06 -9.88
N ILE A 124 24.41 -10.10 -9.40
CA ILE A 124 23.42 -9.03 -9.64
C ILE A 124 23.94 -7.66 -9.16
N ASN A 125 24.55 -7.60 -7.98
CA ASN A 125 25.14 -6.35 -7.48
C ASN A 125 26.21 -5.80 -8.42
N HIS A 126 26.98 -6.66 -9.08
CA HIS A 126 27.91 -6.24 -10.12
C HIS A 126 27.15 -5.74 -11.37
N LEU A 127 26.09 -6.42 -11.80
CA LEU A 127 25.26 -5.98 -12.94
C LEU A 127 24.70 -4.56 -12.73
N PHE A 128 24.31 -4.20 -11.51
CA PHE A 128 23.88 -2.83 -11.19
C PHE A 128 24.99 -1.79 -11.42
N SER A 129 26.25 -2.16 -11.35
CA SER A 129 27.38 -1.27 -11.65
C SER A 129 27.69 -1.17 -13.15
N LEU A 130 27.29 -2.17 -13.95
CA LEU A 130 27.47 -2.18 -15.40
C LEU A 130 26.48 -1.26 -16.13
N SER A 131 25.31 -1.01 -15.52
CA SER A 131 24.31 -0.10 -16.05
C SER A 131 23.53 0.60 -14.94
N THR A 132 23.22 1.88 -15.12
CA THR A 132 22.49 2.70 -14.15
C THR A 132 20.97 2.65 -14.32
N TYR A 133 20.48 2.16 -15.46
CA TYR A 133 19.06 2.26 -15.83
C TYR A 133 18.39 0.92 -16.15
N ILE A 134 19.15 -0.13 -16.46
CA ILE A 134 18.57 -1.46 -16.73
C ILE A 134 17.80 -1.97 -15.50
N GLN A 135 16.58 -2.42 -15.73
CA GLN A 135 15.79 -3.24 -14.84
C GLN A 135 16.12 -4.71 -15.08
N PHE A 136 16.46 -5.42 -14.00
CA PHE A 136 16.81 -6.82 -14.01
C PHE A 136 15.65 -7.65 -13.45
N TYR A 137 15.23 -8.67 -14.18
CA TYR A 137 14.15 -9.55 -13.78
C TYR A 137 14.69 -10.90 -13.31
N ILE A 138 14.38 -11.30 -12.09
CA ILE A 138 14.61 -12.66 -11.61
C ILE A 138 13.44 -13.53 -12.04
N PHE A 139 13.75 -14.60 -12.77
CA PHE A 139 12.75 -15.47 -13.34
C PHE A 139 12.43 -16.66 -12.42
N PHE A 140 11.13 -16.86 -12.16
CA PHE A 140 10.60 -18.04 -11.49
C PHE A 140 9.44 -18.62 -12.31
N SER A 141 9.41 -19.94 -12.48
CA SER A 141 8.24 -20.64 -13.01
C SER A 141 7.30 -21.02 -11.88
N MET A 142 6.03 -20.64 -11.99
CA MET A 142 5.00 -21.04 -11.03
C MET A 142 4.70 -22.55 -11.10
N ASN A 143 5.12 -23.24 -12.17
CA ASN A 143 5.04 -24.70 -12.25
C ASN A 143 6.05 -25.41 -11.33
N ASP A 144 7.18 -24.75 -11.02
CA ASP A 144 8.23 -25.28 -10.16
C ASP A 144 7.91 -25.10 -8.66
N LEU A 145 6.73 -24.56 -8.34
CA LEU A 145 6.26 -24.33 -6.98
C LEU A 145 5.79 -25.66 -6.34
N THR A 146 6.73 -26.58 -6.08
CA THR A 146 6.47 -27.74 -5.21
C THR A 146 6.36 -27.32 -3.74
N ASP A 147 7.13 -26.30 -3.32
CA ASP A 147 6.96 -25.53 -2.07
C ASP A 147 7.08 -24.03 -2.38
N PRO A 148 5.95 -23.28 -2.41
CA PRO A 148 5.95 -21.85 -2.72
C PRO A 148 6.78 -20.98 -1.79
N LEU A 149 7.03 -21.43 -0.57
CA LEU A 149 7.78 -20.67 0.41
C LEU A 149 9.30 -20.83 0.22
N GLU A 150 9.77 -21.93 -0.37
CA GLU A 150 11.20 -22.12 -0.71
C GLU A 150 11.66 -21.08 -1.74
N LEU A 151 10.91 -20.92 -2.84
CA LEU A 151 11.23 -19.91 -3.86
C LEU A 151 11.16 -18.49 -3.29
N TRP A 152 10.23 -18.26 -2.37
CA TRP A 152 10.15 -16.98 -1.68
C TRP A 152 11.37 -16.73 -0.79
N ASP A 153 11.86 -17.73 -0.05
CA ASP A 153 13.08 -17.60 0.76
C ASP A 153 14.31 -17.30 -0.11
N ILE A 154 14.40 -17.90 -1.31
CA ILE A 154 15.43 -17.59 -2.31
C ILE A 154 15.33 -16.13 -2.76
N TRP A 155 14.15 -15.70 -3.22
CA TRP A 155 13.91 -14.31 -3.62
C TRP A 155 14.23 -13.34 -2.48
N ASN A 156 13.77 -13.64 -1.26
CA ASN A 156 13.99 -12.85 -0.07
C ASN A 156 15.49 -12.68 0.23
N THR A 157 16.26 -13.77 0.13
CA THR A 157 17.71 -13.72 0.28
C THR A 157 18.34 -12.79 -0.76
N ILE A 158 17.95 -12.91 -2.02
CA ILE A 158 18.53 -12.12 -3.11
C ILE A 158 18.20 -10.63 -2.94
N ARG A 159 16.94 -10.25 -2.69
CA ARG A 159 16.56 -8.85 -2.53
C ARG A 159 17.26 -8.18 -1.34
N ILE A 160 17.47 -8.91 -0.23
CA ILE A 160 18.18 -8.40 0.94
C ILE A 160 19.64 -8.13 0.58
N LEU A 161 20.32 -9.11 -0.03
CA LEU A 161 21.72 -8.97 -0.43
C LEU A 161 21.93 -7.93 -1.55
N CYS A 162 20.89 -7.66 -2.33
CA CYS A 162 20.84 -6.58 -3.33
C CYS A 162 20.37 -5.23 -2.77
N GLY A 163 20.15 -5.13 -1.45
CA GLY A 163 19.79 -3.89 -0.77
C GLY A 163 18.44 -3.29 -1.20
N TYR A 164 17.45 -4.13 -1.54
CA TYR A 164 16.12 -3.69 -2.00
C TYR A 164 16.18 -2.70 -3.17
N ASN A 165 17.09 -2.91 -4.11
CA ASN A 165 17.25 -2.06 -5.29
C ASN A 165 15.98 -2.06 -6.16
N ASN A 166 15.40 -0.88 -6.45
CA ASN A 166 14.16 -0.76 -7.24
C ASN A 166 14.31 -1.19 -8.71
N ARG A 167 15.53 -1.44 -9.19
CA ARG A 167 15.79 -2.03 -10.51
C ARG A 167 15.72 -3.55 -10.51
N LEU A 168 15.53 -4.20 -9.36
CA LEU A 168 15.37 -5.64 -9.26
C LEU A 168 13.89 -6.01 -9.18
N LEU A 169 13.39 -6.71 -10.20
CA LEU A 169 11.99 -7.08 -10.33
C LEU A 169 11.84 -8.60 -10.46
N LEU A 170 10.63 -9.10 -10.23
CA LEU A 170 10.28 -10.50 -10.48
C LEU A 170 9.67 -10.67 -11.88
N ALA A 171 10.06 -11.76 -12.54
CA ALA A 171 9.39 -12.32 -13.71
C ALA A 171 8.76 -13.67 -13.32
N PHE A 172 7.44 -13.77 -13.45
CA PHE A 172 6.73 -15.02 -13.21
C PHE A 172 6.24 -15.64 -14.50
N GLU A 173 6.56 -16.90 -14.74
CA GLU A 173 5.88 -17.71 -15.75
C GLU A 173 4.73 -18.48 -15.10
N ILE A 174 3.54 -18.38 -15.69
CA ILE A 174 2.41 -19.23 -15.31
C ILE A 174 2.28 -20.38 -16.31
N GLY A 175 1.93 -21.57 -15.83
CA GLY A 175 1.62 -22.72 -16.68
C GLY A 175 0.16 -23.15 -16.59
N ASN A 176 -0.11 -24.39 -17.02
CA ASN A 176 -1.47 -24.94 -17.13
C ASN A 176 -2.15 -25.15 -15.76
N LYS A 177 -1.38 -25.20 -14.67
CA LYS A 177 -1.89 -25.29 -13.30
C LYS A 177 -1.39 -24.10 -12.49
N LEU A 178 -2.30 -23.43 -11.80
CA LEU A 178 -1.96 -22.37 -10.86
C LEU A 178 -1.95 -22.92 -9.43
N PRO A 179 -1.04 -22.46 -8.56
CA PRO A 179 -1.17 -22.65 -7.12
C PRO A 179 -2.43 -21.96 -6.58
N GLU A 180 -2.92 -22.41 -5.42
CA GLU A 180 -3.98 -21.70 -4.71
C GLU A 180 -3.56 -20.26 -4.37
N LEU A 181 -4.46 -19.29 -4.59
CA LEU A 181 -4.20 -17.87 -4.36
C LEU A 181 -3.79 -17.54 -2.92
N THR A 182 -4.27 -18.33 -1.95
CA THR A 182 -3.91 -18.24 -0.53
C THR A 182 -2.43 -18.52 -0.32
N THR A 183 -1.88 -19.52 -1.01
CA THR A 183 -0.49 -19.96 -0.89
C THR A 183 0.49 -18.97 -1.50
N ILE A 184 0.07 -18.27 -2.56
CA ILE A 184 0.90 -17.26 -3.24
C ILE A 184 0.56 -15.82 -2.84
N ALA A 185 -0.30 -15.62 -1.84
CA ALA A 185 -0.79 -14.29 -1.46
C ALA A 185 0.34 -13.31 -1.11
N HIS A 186 1.44 -13.80 -0.54
CA HIS A 186 2.60 -12.99 -0.16
C HIS A 186 3.37 -12.44 -1.37
N TRP A 187 3.32 -13.11 -2.54
CA TRP A 187 4.00 -12.65 -3.75
C TRP A 187 3.40 -11.35 -4.31
N PHE A 188 2.13 -11.05 -4.01
CA PHE A 188 1.52 -9.77 -4.40
C PHE A 188 2.08 -8.57 -3.64
N ALA A 189 2.84 -8.79 -2.56
CA ALA A 189 3.61 -7.74 -1.89
C ALA A 189 4.94 -7.44 -2.58
N GLU A 190 5.40 -8.33 -3.45
CA GLU A 190 6.72 -8.28 -4.08
C GLU A 190 6.69 -7.46 -5.39
N PRO A 191 7.84 -6.92 -5.84
CA PRO A 191 7.90 -6.11 -7.05
C PRO A 191 7.83 -6.99 -8.33
N ILE A 192 6.63 -7.44 -8.68
CA ILE A 192 6.38 -8.20 -9.91
C ILE A 192 6.38 -7.23 -11.09
N GLY A 193 7.36 -7.37 -11.97
CA GLY A 193 7.51 -6.51 -13.15
C GLY A 193 7.19 -7.19 -14.47
N LEU A 194 7.20 -8.53 -14.53
CA LEU A 194 6.92 -9.29 -15.75
C LEU A 194 6.08 -10.53 -15.45
N LEU A 195 5.04 -10.77 -16.25
CA LEU A 195 4.24 -11.98 -16.27
C LEU A 195 4.39 -12.65 -17.64
N ILE A 196 4.87 -13.89 -17.68
CA ILE A 196 5.01 -14.70 -18.88
C ILE A 196 3.85 -15.70 -18.94
N ILE A 197 3.11 -15.69 -20.04
CA ILE A 197 1.93 -16.55 -20.26
C ILE A 197 2.18 -17.41 -21.50
N HIS A 198 2.05 -18.71 -21.36
CA HIS A 198 2.18 -19.64 -22.48
C HIS A 198 0.85 -19.76 -23.26
N SER A 199 0.92 -19.79 -24.59
CA SER A 199 -0.28 -19.92 -25.43
C SER A 199 -1.05 -21.22 -25.18
N SER A 200 -0.37 -22.28 -24.73
CA SER A 200 -1.01 -23.58 -24.40
C SER A 200 -2.02 -23.53 -23.25
N ILE A 201 -2.02 -22.46 -22.46
CA ILE A 201 -2.94 -22.29 -21.32
C ILE A 201 -4.35 -21.93 -21.81
N PHE A 202 -4.43 -21.28 -22.96
CA PHE A 202 -5.70 -20.81 -23.51
C PHE A 202 -6.52 -21.99 -24.03
N VAL A 203 -7.82 -21.91 -23.84
CA VAL A 203 -8.80 -22.94 -24.24
C VAL A 203 -9.92 -22.30 -25.06
N SER A 204 -10.52 -23.06 -25.97
CA SER A 204 -11.70 -22.59 -26.69
C SER A 204 -12.95 -22.68 -25.81
N ASN A 205 -13.75 -21.61 -25.79
CA ASN A 205 -15.07 -21.62 -25.15
C ASN A 205 -16.14 -22.28 -26.06
N SER A 206 -17.40 -22.29 -25.62
CA SER A 206 -18.54 -22.84 -26.39
C SER A 206 -18.79 -22.12 -27.72
N ASP A 207 -18.39 -20.84 -27.82
CA ASP A 207 -18.59 -20.00 -29.00
C ASP A 207 -17.38 -20.09 -29.96
N GLY A 208 -16.34 -20.84 -29.61
CA GLY A 208 -15.11 -21.02 -30.38
C GLY A 208 -14.03 -19.97 -30.11
N ASP A 209 -14.28 -19.00 -29.23
CA ASP A 209 -13.31 -17.97 -28.86
C ASP A 209 -12.25 -18.52 -27.91
N LEU A 210 -11.04 -18.00 -28.05
CA LEU A 210 -9.89 -18.38 -27.25
C LEU A 210 -9.85 -17.60 -25.92
N VAL A 211 -9.91 -18.31 -24.80
CA VAL A 211 -10.03 -17.70 -23.46
C VAL A 211 -9.09 -18.36 -22.45
N LEU A 212 -8.77 -17.65 -21.37
CA LEU A 212 -8.09 -18.25 -20.21
C LEU A 212 -9.11 -19.04 -19.37
N PRO A 213 -8.71 -20.14 -18.71
CA PRO A 213 -9.53 -20.79 -17.68
C PRO A 213 -9.93 -19.81 -16.54
N GLN A 214 -11.02 -20.10 -15.83
CA GLN A 214 -11.57 -19.19 -14.80
C GLN A 214 -10.56 -18.83 -13.70
N ASP A 215 -9.76 -19.80 -13.24
CA ASP A 215 -8.73 -19.57 -12.22
C ASP A 215 -7.62 -18.64 -12.75
N HIS A 216 -7.23 -18.79 -14.01
CA HIS A 216 -6.26 -17.93 -14.68
C HIS A 216 -6.80 -16.53 -14.96
N GLN A 217 -8.08 -16.39 -15.31
CA GLN A 217 -8.73 -15.09 -15.41
C GLN A 217 -8.69 -14.36 -14.06
N THR A 218 -9.05 -15.05 -12.98
CA THR A 218 -9.06 -14.49 -11.63
C THR A 218 -7.65 -14.05 -11.20
N PHE A 219 -6.64 -14.88 -11.48
CA PHE A 219 -5.24 -14.55 -11.23
C PHE A 219 -4.77 -13.36 -12.07
N TYR A 220 -5.04 -13.37 -13.39
CA TYR A 220 -4.67 -12.31 -14.32
C TYR A 220 -5.27 -10.97 -13.91
N THR A 221 -6.57 -10.92 -13.64
CA THR A 221 -7.24 -9.69 -13.18
C THR A 221 -6.66 -9.17 -11.87
N LYS A 222 -6.27 -10.06 -10.94
CA LYS A 222 -5.64 -9.65 -9.69
C LYS A 222 -4.22 -9.09 -9.91
N ILE A 223 -3.38 -9.77 -10.69
CA ILE A 223 -1.99 -9.35 -10.92
C ILE A 223 -1.89 -8.12 -11.83
N ALA A 224 -2.84 -7.94 -12.76
CA ALA A 224 -2.96 -6.76 -13.62
C ALA A 224 -3.05 -5.45 -12.83
N LYS A 225 -3.62 -5.47 -11.62
CA LYS A 225 -3.68 -4.29 -10.73
C LYS A 225 -2.30 -3.79 -10.29
N PHE A 226 -1.26 -4.64 -10.35
CA PHE A 226 0.12 -4.29 -10.03
C PHE A 226 0.90 -3.77 -11.24
N LYS A 227 0.26 -3.74 -12.40
CA LYS A 227 0.81 -3.24 -13.67
C LYS A 227 2.12 -3.90 -14.13
N PRO A 228 2.29 -5.24 -14.07
CA PRO A 228 3.45 -5.89 -14.68
C PRO A 228 3.37 -5.80 -16.21
N ASN A 229 4.52 -5.85 -16.89
CA ASN A 229 4.54 -6.15 -18.32
C ASN A 229 4.05 -7.59 -18.52
N VAL A 230 3.32 -7.87 -19.60
CA VAL A 230 2.85 -9.21 -19.95
C VAL A 230 3.59 -9.65 -21.19
N LEU A 231 4.14 -10.86 -21.19
CA LEU A 231 4.80 -11.45 -22.35
C LEU A 231 4.14 -12.77 -22.72
N LEU A 232 3.70 -12.88 -23.96
CA LEU A 232 3.14 -14.11 -24.51
C LEU A 232 4.24 -14.98 -25.14
N ARG A 233 4.28 -16.26 -24.75
CA ARG A 233 5.17 -17.27 -25.32
C ARG A 233 4.35 -18.27 -26.13
N ILE A 234 4.58 -18.32 -27.44
CA ILE A 234 3.86 -19.21 -28.34
C ILE A 234 4.49 -20.61 -28.31
N SER A 235 3.67 -21.63 -28.09
CA SER A 235 4.06 -23.03 -28.17
C SER A 235 4.28 -23.44 -29.63
N ASP A 236 5.30 -24.27 -29.89
CA ASP A 236 5.64 -24.73 -31.23
C ASP A 236 4.46 -25.42 -31.94
N ASP A 237 3.61 -26.13 -31.21
CA ASP A 237 2.44 -26.85 -31.75
C ASP A 237 1.30 -25.94 -32.25
N ILE A 238 1.25 -24.68 -31.79
CA ILE A 238 0.19 -23.70 -32.08
C ILE A 238 0.63 -22.68 -33.17
N SER A 239 1.90 -22.72 -33.55
CA SER A 239 2.49 -21.86 -34.60
C SER A 239 1.89 -22.03 -36.00
N LEU A 240 1.02 -23.03 -36.20
CA LEU A 240 0.36 -23.34 -37.48
C LEU A 240 -0.77 -22.34 -37.82
N SER A 241 -1.29 -21.59 -36.85
CA SER A 241 -2.20 -20.45 -37.10
C SER A 241 -1.41 -19.14 -37.06
N ASN A 242 -1.24 -18.47 -38.20
CA ASN A 242 -0.44 -17.24 -38.33
C ASN A 242 -1.04 -16.00 -37.63
N ASP A 243 -2.21 -16.10 -37.00
CA ASP A 243 -2.86 -14.97 -36.33
C ASP A 243 -2.70 -15.04 -34.81
N PHE A 244 -1.59 -14.47 -34.31
CA PHE A 244 -1.35 -14.32 -32.87
C PHE A 244 -2.11 -13.13 -32.26
N SER A 245 -2.85 -12.34 -33.04
CA SER A 245 -3.55 -11.16 -32.51
C SER A 245 -4.72 -11.52 -31.59
N VAL A 246 -5.28 -12.73 -31.72
CA VAL A 246 -6.39 -13.22 -30.90
C VAL A 246 -6.05 -13.26 -29.40
N TYR A 247 -4.82 -13.64 -29.04
CA TYR A 247 -4.35 -13.66 -27.65
C TYR A 247 -4.29 -12.25 -27.06
N TYR A 248 -3.70 -11.32 -27.82
CA TYR A 248 -3.62 -9.91 -27.44
C TYR A 248 -5.02 -9.31 -27.24
N GLN A 249 -5.93 -9.54 -28.20
CA GLN A 249 -7.30 -9.05 -28.13
C GLN A 249 -8.04 -9.56 -26.88
N TYR A 250 -7.86 -10.84 -26.54
CA TYR A 250 -8.46 -11.41 -25.34
C TYR A 250 -7.90 -10.83 -24.04
N LEU A 251 -6.57 -10.69 -23.92
CA LEU A 251 -5.96 -10.08 -22.73
C LEU A 251 -6.39 -8.61 -22.56
N ARG A 252 -6.52 -7.87 -23.67
CA ARG A 252 -7.11 -6.53 -23.67
C ARG A 252 -8.59 -6.51 -23.30
N HIS A 253 -9.35 -7.52 -23.72
CA HIS A 253 -10.74 -7.67 -23.31
C HIS A 253 -10.85 -7.85 -21.79
N LEU A 254 -10.02 -8.72 -21.19
CA LEU A 254 -9.98 -8.92 -19.73
C LEU A 254 -9.68 -7.64 -18.95
N GLU A 255 -8.76 -6.81 -19.44
CA GLU A 255 -8.48 -5.49 -18.85
C GLU A 255 -9.69 -4.56 -18.88
N ASN A 256 -10.42 -4.53 -20.00
CA ASN A 256 -11.55 -3.62 -20.20
C ASN A 256 -12.79 -4.01 -19.39
N ILE A 257 -13.02 -5.30 -19.15
CA ILE A 257 -14.18 -5.76 -18.38
C ILE A 257 -13.95 -5.76 -16.86
N SER A 258 -12.70 -5.54 -16.43
CA SER A 258 -12.35 -5.54 -15.01
C SER A 258 -12.88 -4.28 -14.31
N PRO A 259 -13.76 -4.39 -13.30
CA PRO A 259 -14.36 -3.23 -12.65
C PRO A 259 -13.31 -2.46 -11.84
N ILE A 260 -13.29 -1.13 -12.00
CA ILE A 260 -12.46 -0.22 -11.19
C ILE A 260 -13.32 0.40 -10.08
N THR A 261 -12.95 0.15 -8.83
CA THR A 261 -13.58 0.71 -7.63
C THR A 261 -13.37 2.22 -7.52
N ALA A 262 -14.18 2.92 -6.70
CA ALA A 262 -13.99 4.37 -6.51
C ALA A 262 -12.62 4.70 -5.89
N ILE A 263 -12.17 3.89 -4.91
CA ILE A 263 -10.86 4.06 -4.28
C ILE A 263 -9.72 3.83 -5.27
N GLU A 264 -9.81 2.84 -6.17
CA GLU A 264 -8.77 2.62 -7.20
C GLU A 264 -8.69 3.77 -8.20
N ARG A 265 -9.83 4.41 -8.54
CA ARG A 265 -9.84 5.60 -9.39
C ARG A 265 -9.21 6.80 -8.67
N PHE A 266 -9.57 6.99 -7.41
CA PHE A 266 -9.07 8.09 -6.58
C PHE A 266 -7.57 7.95 -6.30
N ALA A 267 -7.12 6.74 -5.93
CA ALA A 267 -5.75 6.43 -5.57
C ALA A 267 -4.83 6.19 -6.78
N ASN A 268 -5.32 6.38 -8.02
CA ASN A 268 -4.48 6.20 -9.21
C ASN A 268 -3.32 7.20 -9.22
N GLY A 269 -2.10 6.69 -9.15
CA GLY A 269 -0.87 7.48 -9.01
C GLY A 269 -0.34 7.58 -7.57
N TYR A 270 -1.14 7.14 -6.58
CA TYR A 270 -0.77 7.15 -5.16
C TYR A 270 -0.39 5.75 -4.63
N GLN A 271 -0.40 4.71 -5.47
CA GLN A 271 -0.04 3.35 -5.08
C GLN A 271 1.37 3.28 -4.48
N ASP A 272 1.44 2.89 -3.21
CA ASP A 272 2.68 2.78 -2.43
C ASP A 272 3.49 4.09 -2.37
N TYR A 273 2.84 5.24 -2.60
CA TYR A 273 3.47 6.56 -2.57
C TYR A 273 3.48 7.10 -1.14
N LEU A 274 4.68 7.46 -0.64
CA LEU A 274 4.89 7.92 0.72
C LEU A 274 4.44 9.38 0.85
N GLN A 275 3.39 9.64 1.64
CA GLN A 275 2.95 10.98 1.99
C GLN A 275 3.21 11.27 3.45
N ILE A 276 3.73 12.46 3.75
CA ILE A 276 3.85 12.95 5.11
C ILE A 276 2.43 13.21 5.64
N PRO A 277 2.06 12.69 6.83
CA PRO A 277 0.76 12.94 7.42
C PRO A 277 0.52 14.45 7.60
N LEU A 278 -0.71 14.89 7.32
CA LEU A 278 -1.10 16.28 7.51
C LEU A 278 -1.05 16.67 8.99
N GLN A 279 -0.77 17.94 9.27
CA GLN A 279 -0.86 18.50 10.62
C GLN A 279 -1.76 19.75 10.63
N PRO A 280 -3.10 19.62 10.45
CA PRO A 280 -3.98 20.78 10.28
C PRO A 280 -4.03 21.71 11.48
N LEU A 281 -3.63 21.26 12.68
CA LEU A 281 -3.51 22.13 13.85
C LEU A 281 -2.31 23.06 13.76
N ALA A 282 -1.15 22.56 13.33
CA ALA A 282 0.08 23.34 13.20
C ALA A 282 0.08 24.17 11.91
N ASP A 283 -0.37 23.57 10.80
CA ASP A 283 -0.30 24.17 9.47
C ASP A 283 -1.67 24.67 9.00
N ASN A 284 -1.66 25.64 8.08
CA ASN A 284 -2.87 26.05 7.37
C ASN A 284 -2.95 25.29 6.05
N LEU A 285 -3.98 24.45 5.91
CA LEU A 285 -4.16 23.65 4.70
C LEU A 285 -4.46 24.52 3.47
N GLU A 286 -3.97 24.06 2.32
CA GLU A 286 -4.24 24.65 1.02
C GLU A 286 -5.67 24.33 0.53
N SER A 287 -6.20 25.17 -0.36
CA SER A 287 -7.55 25.02 -0.90
C SER A 287 -7.77 23.68 -1.62
N ILE A 288 -6.75 23.17 -2.32
CA ILE A 288 -6.82 21.90 -3.04
C ILE A 288 -7.00 20.71 -2.08
N THR A 289 -6.41 20.77 -0.88
CA THR A 289 -6.54 19.73 0.15
C THR A 289 -7.99 19.65 0.64
N TYR A 290 -8.62 20.79 0.90
CA TYR A 290 -10.06 20.82 1.24
C TYR A 290 -10.93 20.28 0.09
N GLU A 291 -10.60 20.60 -1.16
CA GLU A 291 -11.35 20.09 -2.32
C GLU A 291 -11.28 18.56 -2.43
N VAL A 292 -10.12 17.97 -2.12
CA VAL A 292 -9.98 16.51 -2.05
C VAL A 292 -10.85 15.94 -0.94
N PHE A 293 -10.86 16.53 0.26
CA PHE A 293 -11.73 16.10 1.36
C PHE A 293 -13.21 16.18 1.03
N GLU A 294 -13.62 17.19 0.26
CA GLU A 294 -15.01 17.46 -0.09
C GLU A 294 -15.59 16.51 -1.15
N LYS A 295 -14.73 15.79 -1.89
CA LYS A 295 -15.14 14.77 -2.87
C LYS A 295 -15.66 13.49 -2.23
N ASP A 296 -15.41 13.26 -0.94
CA ASP A 296 -15.92 12.10 -0.21
C ASP A 296 -17.34 12.35 0.30
N HIS A 297 -18.33 12.02 -0.53
CA HIS A 297 -19.73 12.17 -0.16
C HIS A 297 -20.16 11.24 0.97
N VAL A 298 -19.61 10.02 1.02
CA VAL A 298 -19.95 8.99 2.02
C VAL A 298 -19.66 9.51 3.43
N LYS A 299 -18.50 10.13 3.64
CA LYS A 299 -18.13 10.76 4.91
C LYS A 299 -19.21 11.75 5.36
N TYR A 300 -19.53 12.73 4.52
CA TYR A 300 -20.45 13.80 4.91
C TYR A 300 -21.91 13.34 5.03
N ASP A 301 -22.31 12.30 4.31
CA ASP A 301 -23.64 11.70 4.45
C ASP A 301 -23.78 10.99 5.81
N GLN A 302 -22.72 10.32 6.30
CA GLN A 302 -22.71 9.74 7.65
C GLN A 302 -22.77 10.81 8.74
N TYR A 303 -22.05 11.92 8.57
CA TYR A 303 -22.18 13.08 9.47
C TYR A 303 -23.58 13.68 9.45
N GLU A 304 -24.18 13.91 8.28
CA GLU A 304 -25.55 14.40 8.15
C GLU A 304 -26.55 13.49 8.88
N LEU A 305 -26.44 12.18 8.67
CA LEU A 305 -27.29 11.19 9.32
C LEU A 305 -27.12 11.23 10.85
N SER A 306 -25.89 11.31 11.33
CA SER A 306 -25.56 11.37 12.77
C SER A 306 -26.14 12.61 13.43
N ILE A 307 -25.98 13.78 12.80
CA ILE A 307 -26.53 15.04 13.29
C ILE A 307 -28.06 14.97 13.29
N ARG A 308 -28.67 14.40 12.25
CA ARG A 308 -30.13 14.26 12.16
C ARG A 308 -30.68 13.39 13.29
N LEU A 309 -30.08 12.23 13.57
CA LEU A 309 -30.50 11.37 14.68
C LEU A 309 -30.33 12.07 16.04
N ALA A 310 -29.17 12.71 16.27
CA ALA A 310 -28.93 13.47 17.49
C ALA A 310 -29.93 14.61 17.72
N LEU A 311 -30.40 15.25 16.65
CA LEU A 311 -31.44 16.27 16.70
C LEU A 311 -32.83 15.68 16.99
N MET A 312 -33.12 14.48 16.48
CA MET A 312 -34.39 13.79 16.70
C MET A 312 -34.54 13.28 18.14
N ASP A 313 -33.46 12.79 18.75
CA ASP A 313 -33.45 12.22 20.10
C ASP A 313 -33.64 13.27 21.22
N ARG A 314 -33.51 14.55 20.89
CA ARG A 314 -33.75 15.66 21.83
C ARG A 314 -35.24 15.98 21.93
N SER A 315 -35.74 16.37 23.09
CA SER A 315 -37.14 16.84 23.23
C SER A 315 -37.42 18.05 22.32
N LYS A 316 -38.61 18.12 21.70
CA LYS A 316 -39.04 19.32 20.96
C LYS A 316 -39.33 20.45 21.97
N LEU A 317 -38.35 21.31 22.18
CA LEU A 317 -38.47 22.52 23.00
C LEU A 317 -38.66 23.74 22.09
N ASN A 318 -39.19 24.83 22.65
CA ASN A 318 -39.30 26.11 21.94
C ASN A 318 -37.95 26.82 21.77
N GLU A 319 -36.94 26.41 22.54
CA GLU A 319 -35.57 26.94 22.47
C GLU A 319 -34.80 26.30 21.31
N PRO A 320 -33.93 27.07 20.62
CA PRO A 320 -33.08 26.51 19.58
C PRO A 320 -32.03 25.56 20.17
N ILE A 321 -31.63 24.56 19.39
CA ILE A 321 -30.51 23.67 19.73
C ILE A 321 -29.20 24.33 19.26
N TYR A 322 -28.24 24.48 20.16
CA TYR A 322 -26.95 25.11 19.86
C TYR A 322 -25.94 24.08 19.36
N ILE A 323 -25.46 24.25 18.13
CA ILE A 323 -24.45 23.38 17.51
C ILE A 323 -23.16 24.17 17.34
N ALA A 324 -22.03 23.62 17.77
CA ALA A 324 -20.71 24.14 17.42
C ALA A 324 -20.04 23.20 16.43
N ILE A 325 -19.62 23.72 15.28
CA ILE A 325 -18.78 23.02 14.31
C ILE A 325 -17.36 23.53 14.52
N VAL A 326 -16.49 22.68 15.06
CA VAL A 326 -15.12 23.03 15.43
C VAL A 326 -14.13 22.45 14.43
N GLY A 327 -13.36 23.32 13.77
CA GLY A 327 -12.61 22.96 12.56
C GLY A 327 -13.51 22.94 11.32
N ALA A 328 -14.19 24.06 11.04
CA ALA A 328 -15.23 24.12 10.01
C ALA A 328 -14.71 24.01 8.57
N GLY A 329 -13.42 24.22 8.31
CA GLY A 329 -12.82 24.21 6.99
C GLY A 329 -13.52 25.18 6.05
N ARG A 330 -13.91 24.70 4.85
CA ARG A 330 -14.73 25.47 3.89
C ARG A 330 -16.24 25.29 4.08
N GLY A 331 -16.65 24.64 5.18
CA GLY A 331 -18.05 24.53 5.61
C GLY A 331 -18.91 23.38 5.08
N PRO A 332 -18.39 22.22 4.63
CA PRO A 332 -19.27 21.10 4.24
C PRO A 332 -20.13 20.63 5.42
N LEU A 333 -19.58 20.52 6.64
CA LEU A 333 -20.33 20.13 7.83
C LEU A 333 -21.39 21.16 8.25
N ILE A 334 -21.20 22.45 7.94
CA ILE A 334 -22.23 23.48 8.14
C ILE A 334 -23.43 23.18 7.25
N SER A 335 -23.17 22.94 5.96
CA SER A 335 -24.22 22.62 4.99
C SER A 335 -24.96 21.32 5.37
N ARG A 336 -24.24 20.29 5.83
CA ARG A 336 -24.83 19.04 6.31
C ARG A 336 -25.65 19.23 7.59
N SER A 337 -25.20 20.06 8.52
CA SER A 337 -25.95 20.37 9.75
C SER A 337 -27.27 21.08 9.47
N LEU A 338 -27.26 22.06 8.56
CA LEU A 338 -28.48 22.77 8.13
C LEU A 338 -29.49 21.81 7.49
N LYS A 339 -29.03 20.94 6.59
CA LYS A 339 -29.87 19.94 5.93
C LYS A 339 -30.43 18.90 6.90
N ALA A 340 -29.59 18.44 7.84
CA ALA A 340 -30.02 17.56 8.92
C ALA A 340 -31.12 18.20 9.77
N ALA A 341 -30.98 19.47 10.15
CA ALA A 341 -31.97 20.19 10.94
C ALA A 341 -33.30 20.43 10.20
N GLU A 342 -33.24 20.77 8.91
CA GLU A 342 -34.43 20.87 8.06
C GLU A 342 -35.18 19.53 8.01
N SER A 343 -34.46 18.43 7.74
CA SER A 343 -35.06 17.09 7.68
C SER A 343 -35.60 16.58 9.03
N ALA A 344 -35.02 17.05 10.15
CA ALA A 344 -35.46 16.69 11.50
C ALA A 344 -36.56 17.61 12.05
N ASP A 345 -36.96 18.66 11.30
CA ASP A 345 -37.87 19.71 11.76
C ASP A 345 -37.44 20.31 13.11
N ARG A 346 -36.17 20.74 13.18
CA ARG A 346 -35.55 21.34 14.37
C ARG A 346 -34.97 22.71 14.10
N LYS A 347 -35.19 23.64 15.04
CA LYS A 347 -34.53 24.94 15.05
C LYS A 347 -33.14 24.79 15.66
N ILE A 348 -32.12 25.23 14.91
CA ILE A 348 -30.73 25.19 15.36
C ILE A 348 -30.09 26.58 15.26
N VAL A 349 -29.06 26.80 16.08
CA VAL A 349 -28.12 27.94 15.96
C VAL A 349 -26.72 27.36 15.83
N ILE A 350 -26.01 27.70 14.75
CA ILE A 350 -24.68 27.18 14.47
C ILE A 350 -23.62 28.22 14.80
N TYR A 351 -22.64 27.82 15.61
CA TYR A 351 -21.33 28.46 15.71
C TYR A 351 -20.33 27.68 14.87
N ALA A 352 -19.65 28.33 13.93
CA ALA A 352 -18.61 27.71 13.11
C ALA A 352 -17.25 28.30 13.47
N ILE A 353 -16.37 27.45 14.01
CA ILE A 353 -15.05 27.82 14.51
C ILE A 353 -14.01 27.31 13.52
N GLU A 354 -13.15 28.20 13.04
CA GLU A 354 -12.05 27.86 12.14
C GLU A 354 -10.84 28.75 12.43
N LYS A 355 -9.65 28.15 12.59
CA LYS A 355 -8.42 28.90 12.86
C LYS A 355 -7.73 29.39 11.59
N ASN A 356 -7.88 28.67 10.47
CA ASN A 356 -7.20 28.96 9.21
C ASN A 356 -7.83 30.21 8.58
N PRO A 357 -7.11 31.34 8.52
CA PRO A 357 -7.65 32.59 7.98
C PRO A 357 -8.12 32.45 6.53
N ASN A 358 -7.48 31.58 5.75
CA ASN A 358 -7.79 31.42 4.33
C ASN A 358 -9.11 30.65 4.12
N ALA A 359 -9.32 29.58 4.91
CA ALA A 359 -10.57 28.85 4.90
C ALA A 359 -11.73 29.72 5.43
N PHE A 360 -11.44 30.56 6.43
CA PHE A 360 -12.42 31.47 7.02
C PHE A 360 -13.02 32.46 6.01
N ILE A 361 -12.21 33.00 5.07
CA ILE A 361 -12.72 33.85 3.98
C ILE A 361 -13.78 33.12 3.14
N THR A 362 -13.59 31.81 2.92
CA THR A 362 -14.59 31.00 2.20
C THR A 362 -15.87 30.89 3.02
N LEU A 363 -15.76 30.68 4.34
CA LEU A 363 -16.92 30.65 5.23
C LEU A 363 -17.68 31.98 5.25
N GLU A 364 -17.00 33.12 5.27
CA GLU A 364 -17.65 34.45 5.22
C GLU A 364 -18.45 34.62 3.92
N HIS A 365 -17.85 34.27 2.78
CA HIS A 365 -18.51 34.30 1.49
C HIS A 365 -19.75 33.41 1.47
N ARG A 366 -19.62 32.14 1.88
CA ARG A 366 -20.74 31.19 1.91
C ARG A 366 -21.83 31.61 2.89
N ASN A 367 -21.47 32.16 4.06
CA ASN A 367 -22.47 32.66 5.00
C ASN A 367 -23.29 33.81 4.41
N LYS A 368 -22.64 34.75 3.71
CA LYS A 368 -23.30 35.87 3.07
C LYS A 368 -24.24 35.46 1.93
N TYR A 369 -23.78 34.57 1.05
CA TYR A 369 -24.47 34.27 -0.21
C TYR A 369 -25.30 32.97 -0.19
N GLU A 370 -24.93 31.98 0.62
CA GLU A 370 -25.60 30.67 0.69
C GLU A 370 -26.43 30.53 1.97
N TRP A 371 -25.86 30.87 3.13
CA TRP A 371 -26.51 30.63 4.43
C TRP A 371 -27.23 31.85 5.00
N LYS A 372 -27.44 32.90 4.19
CA LYS A 372 -28.25 34.09 4.53
C LYS A 372 -27.84 34.77 5.85
N ASN A 373 -26.54 34.77 6.16
CA ASN A 373 -25.95 35.26 7.41
C ASN A 373 -26.52 34.59 8.68
N SER A 374 -26.96 33.34 8.58
CA SER A 374 -27.52 32.60 9.72
C SER A 374 -26.47 31.95 10.63
N ILE A 375 -25.22 31.87 10.17
CA ILE A 375 -24.14 31.20 10.90
C ILE A 375 -23.32 32.20 11.71
N GLN A 376 -23.03 31.87 12.97
CA GLN A 376 -22.12 32.63 13.83
C GLN A 376 -20.68 32.20 13.55
N LEU A 377 -19.99 32.91 12.67
CA LEU A 377 -18.60 32.60 12.30
C LEU A 377 -17.62 33.14 13.34
N VAL A 378 -16.65 32.31 13.76
CA VAL A 378 -15.63 32.68 14.75
C VAL A 378 -14.24 32.23 14.26
N GLN A 379 -13.37 33.20 13.93
CA GLN A 379 -12.00 32.91 13.50
C GLN A 379 -11.06 32.80 14.70
N ILE A 380 -10.88 31.59 15.23
CA ILE A 380 -10.02 31.34 16.40
C ILE A 380 -9.64 29.86 16.47
N ASP A 381 -8.54 29.56 17.16
CA ASP A 381 -8.31 28.21 17.69
C ASP A 381 -9.43 27.85 18.68
N MET A 382 -10.08 26.71 18.48
CA MET A 382 -11.21 26.26 19.30
C MET A 382 -10.85 26.16 20.79
N ARG A 383 -9.60 25.86 21.13
CA ARG A 383 -9.10 25.75 22.51
C ARG A 383 -9.08 27.09 23.24
N LEU A 384 -9.08 28.19 22.50
CA LEU A 384 -9.13 29.56 23.02
C LEU A 384 -10.53 30.18 22.98
N TRP A 385 -11.49 29.50 22.34
CA TRP A 385 -12.85 30.00 22.17
C TRP A 385 -13.59 30.11 23.51
N LYS A 386 -14.48 31.09 23.63
CA LYS A 386 -15.37 31.29 24.78
C LYS A 386 -16.77 31.61 24.25
N PRO A 387 -17.67 30.63 24.11
CA PRO A 387 -19.01 30.87 23.61
C PRO A 387 -19.85 31.66 24.62
N PRO A 388 -20.84 32.45 24.14
CA PRO A 388 -21.78 33.14 25.01
C PRO A 388 -22.87 32.21 25.60
N VAL A 389 -22.96 30.97 25.10
CA VAL A 389 -23.96 29.96 25.48
C VAL A 389 -23.30 28.59 25.61
N LEU A 390 -23.92 27.69 26.39
CA LEU A 390 -23.53 26.29 26.39
C LEU A 390 -23.98 25.60 25.09
N ILE A 391 -23.21 24.61 24.64
CA ILE A 391 -23.39 23.94 23.35
C ILE A 391 -24.01 22.57 23.55
N ASP A 392 -25.07 22.27 22.79
CA ASP A 392 -25.77 20.98 22.85
C ASP A 392 -25.07 19.90 22.02
N ILE A 393 -24.55 20.25 20.85
CA ILE A 393 -23.89 19.31 19.94
C ILE A 393 -22.59 19.93 19.44
N ILE A 394 -21.45 19.33 19.76
CA ILE A 394 -20.15 19.70 19.18
C ILE A 394 -19.84 18.72 18.05
N VAL A 395 -19.69 19.23 16.83
CA VAL A 395 -19.38 18.45 15.63
C VAL A 395 -17.97 18.79 15.16
N SER A 396 -17.17 17.76 14.85
CA SER A 396 -15.82 17.92 14.34
C SER A 396 -15.44 16.81 13.35
N GLU A 397 -14.49 17.10 12.48
CA GLU A 397 -13.80 16.13 11.63
C GLU A 397 -12.32 16.51 11.67
N LEU A 398 -11.62 15.95 12.67
CA LEU A 398 -10.22 16.23 13.00
C LEU A 398 -9.43 14.91 13.03
N LEU A 399 -9.90 13.91 12.29
CA LEU A 399 -9.38 12.55 12.33
C LEU A 399 -8.35 12.37 11.20
N GLY A 400 -7.16 11.91 11.57
CA GLY A 400 -6.18 11.48 10.58
C GLY A 400 -6.31 9.99 10.24
N SER A 401 -5.42 9.50 9.38
CA SER A 401 -5.31 8.08 8.99
C SER A 401 -5.23 7.08 10.15
N PHE A 402 -4.77 7.52 11.32
CA PHE A 402 -4.59 6.74 12.54
C PHE A 402 -5.54 7.19 13.67
N GLY A 403 -6.62 7.90 13.31
CA GLY A 403 -7.64 8.41 14.22
C GLY A 403 -7.18 9.66 14.97
N ASP A 404 -6.27 9.51 15.93
CA ASP A 404 -5.86 10.59 16.84
C ASP A 404 -4.64 11.40 16.38
N ASN A 405 -4.04 11.06 15.22
CA ASN A 405 -2.79 11.64 14.72
C ASN A 405 -2.91 13.06 14.15
N GLU A 406 -4.09 13.67 14.21
CA GLU A 406 -4.30 15.10 13.91
C GLU A 406 -4.77 15.87 15.15
N LEU A 407 -4.51 15.30 16.34
CA LEU A 407 -4.72 15.93 17.65
C LEU A 407 -6.18 16.25 17.96
N SER A 408 -7.10 15.43 17.42
CA SER A 408 -8.52 15.47 17.81
C SER A 408 -8.72 15.41 19.33
N PRO A 409 -8.02 14.55 20.12
CA PRO A 409 -8.22 14.52 21.57
C PRO A 409 -7.96 15.88 22.22
N GLU A 410 -6.81 16.49 21.93
CA GLU A 410 -6.38 17.76 22.51
C GLU A 410 -7.25 18.94 22.06
N CYS A 411 -7.71 18.91 20.81
CA CYS A 411 -8.63 19.91 20.27
C CYS A 411 -9.99 19.85 20.99
N LEU A 412 -10.56 18.65 21.13
CA LEU A 412 -11.91 18.46 21.67
C LEU A 412 -11.97 18.61 23.20
N ASP A 413 -10.91 18.21 23.91
CA ASP A 413 -10.76 18.50 25.34
C ASP A 413 -10.89 20.02 25.61
N GLY A 414 -10.27 20.85 24.77
CA GLY A 414 -10.28 22.32 24.92
C GLY A 414 -11.66 22.98 24.83
N VAL A 415 -12.63 22.32 24.17
CA VAL A 415 -14.01 22.83 24.03
C VAL A 415 -15.02 22.10 24.91
N GLN A 416 -14.63 21.00 25.58
CA GLN A 416 -15.53 20.20 26.40
C GLN A 416 -16.22 20.99 27.51
N LYS A 417 -15.53 21.96 28.11
CA LYS A 417 -16.10 22.80 29.18
C LYS A 417 -17.30 23.64 28.76
N PHE A 418 -17.54 23.79 27.46
CA PHE A 418 -18.69 24.50 26.91
C PHE A 418 -19.87 23.58 26.58
N LEU A 419 -19.70 22.27 26.75
CA LEU A 419 -20.76 21.31 26.51
C LEU A 419 -21.88 21.48 27.54
N ASN A 420 -23.13 21.45 27.08
CA ASN A 420 -24.29 21.52 27.94
C ASN A 420 -24.32 20.30 28.87
N PRO A 421 -24.27 20.46 30.21
CA PRO A 421 -24.30 19.32 31.13
C PRO A 421 -25.64 18.57 31.10
N LYS A 422 -26.70 19.18 30.56
CA LYS A 422 -28.03 18.55 30.40
C LYS A 422 -28.12 17.78 29.08
N GLY A 423 -27.19 16.86 28.85
CA GLY A 423 -27.20 15.96 27.70
C GLY A 423 -26.55 16.53 26.43
N GLY A 424 -25.54 17.38 26.56
CA GLY A 424 -24.68 17.75 25.44
C GLY A 424 -23.87 16.54 24.96
N ILE A 425 -23.57 16.49 23.66
CA ILE A 425 -22.85 15.38 23.02
C ILE A 425 -21.76 15.88 22.07
N PHE A 426 -20.83 14.98 21.71
CA PHE A 426 -19.90 15.15 20.61
C PHE A 426 -20.24 14.24 19.44
N ILE A 427 -19.92 14.70 18.24
CA ILE A 427 -19.89 13.93 17.00
C ILE A 427 -18.52 14.19 16.34
N PRO A 428 -17.59 13.22 16.28
CA PRO A 428 -17.72 11.85 16.76
C PRO A 428 -17.77 11.72 18.28
N SER A 429 -18.45 10.69 18.77
CA SER A 429 -18.52 10.34 20.19
C SER A 429 -17.29 9.56 20.66
N SER A 430 -16.65 8.81 19.78
CA SER A 430 -15.41 8.10 20.07
C SER A 430 -14.71 7.64 18.80
N TYR A 431 -13.44 7.29 18.93
CA TYR A 431 -12.68 6.64 17.88
C TYR A 431 -11.62 5.72 18.46
N THR A 432 -11.45 4.58 17.80
CA THR A 432 -10.52 3.51 18.15
C THR A 432 -9.48 3.35 17.06
N THR A 433 -8.23 3.27 17.47
CA THR A 433 -7.08 3.04 16.58
C THR A 433 -6.75 1.56 16.50
N TYR A 434 -6.50 1.07 15.29
CA TYR A 434 -6.17 -0.33 14.99
C TYR A 434 -4.83 -0.44 14.27
N ILE A 435 -4.16 -1.58 14.45
CA ILE A 435 -2.86 -1.84 13.85
C ILE A 435 -2.70 -3.32 13.45
N THR A 436 -1.87 -3.59 12.45
CA THR A 436 -1.52 -4.94 12.00
C THR A 436 -0.10 -5.00 11.40
N PRO A 437 0.67 -6.09 11.61
CA PRO A 437 1.98 -6.28 10.99
C PRO A 437 1.87 -6.56 9.50
N VAL A 438 2.71 -5.88 8.69
CA VAL A 438 2.71 -6.04 7.24
C VAL A 438 4.09 -6.31 6.67
N MET A 439 4.09 -7.12 5.62
CA MET A 439 5.17 -7.24 4.66
C MET A 439 4.93 -6.25 3.52
N ALA A 440 5.91 -5.38 3.26
CA ALA A 440 5.83 -4.27 2.33
C ALA A 440 7.21 -3.92 1.72
N PRO A 441 7.85 -4.85 0.98
CA PRO A 441 9.24 -4.71 0.53
C PRO A 441 9.44 -3.53 -0.44
N LYS A 442 8.46 -3.22 -1.29
CA LYS A 442 8.51 -2.05 -2.18
C LYS A 442 8.51 -0.73 -1.40
N ILE A 443 7.64 -0.62 -0.40
CA ILE A 443 7.58 0.56 0.48
C ILE A 443 8.90 0.71 1.25
N TYR A 444 9.41 -0.38 1.80
CA TYR A 444 10.71 -0.40 2.50
C TYR A 444 11.87 0.05 1.59
N GLY A 445 11.94 -0.47 0.35
CA GLY A 445 12.93 -0.06 -0.65
C GLY A 445 12.84 1.43 -1.02
N ASN A 446 11.63 1.97 -1.14
CA ASN A 446 11.41 3.40 -1.37
C ASN A 446 11.94 4.27 -0.22
N ILE A 447 11.72 3.87 1.04
CA ILE A 447 12.24 4.59 2.21
C ILE A 447 13.78 4.51 2.25
N LEU A 448 14.37 3.34 1.99
CA LEU A 448 15.82 3.18 1.92
C LEU A 448 16.47 4.14 0.91
N GLN A 449 15.82 4.37 -0.23
CA GLN A 449 16.33 5.26 -1.27
C GLN A 449 16.31 6.75 -0.90
N MET A 450 15.54 7.13 0.12
CA MET A 450 15.60 8.48 0.69
C MET A 450 16.95 8.75 1.36
N LYS A 451 17.74 7.70 1.67
CA LYS A 451 19.08 7.78 2.30
C LYS A 451 19.10 8.63 3.57
N ASN A 452 18.02 8.55 4.35
CA ASN A 452 17.86 9.26 5.60
C ASN A 452 17.27 8.31 6.64
N ASP A 453 18.04 8.00 7.69
CA ASP A 453 17.61 7.12 8.77
C ASP A 453 16.34 7.65 9.47
N ALA A 454 16.16 8.97 9.53
CA ALA A 454 14.96 9.59 10.10
C ALA A 454 13.67 9.20 9.38
N SER A 455 13.75 8.77 8.12
CA SER A 455 12.59 8.30 7.35
C SER A 455 12.02 6.99 7.88
N PHE A 456 12.77 6.23 8.69
CA PHE A 456 12.26 5.06 9.41
C PHE A 456 11.68 5.40 10.80
N GLU A 457 11.81 6.66 11.22
CA GLU A 457 11.47 7.14 12.57
C GLU A 457 10.23 8.04 12.55
N MET A 458 9.42 7.92 11.49
CA MET A 458 8.15 8.61 11.31
C MET A 458 7.13 7.67 10.67
N PHE A 459 5.86 8.08 10.63
CA PHE A 459 4.83 7.34 9.90
C PHE A 459 4.40 8.10 8.64
N TYR A 460 3.79 7.36 7.72
CA TYR A 460 3.33 7.88 6.43
C TYR A 460 1.84 7.64 6.26
N SER A 461 1.15 8.53 5.55
CA SER A 461 -0.15 8.24 4.96
C SER A 461 0.08 7.66 3.57
N ILE A 462 -0.42 6.46 3.28
CA ILE A 462 -0.05 5.72 2.07
C ILE A 462 -1.16 4.79 1.62
N TRP A 463 -1.48 4.81 0.32
CA TRP A 463 -2.31 3.76 -0.27
C TRP A 463 -1.51 2.46 -0.36
N LEU A 464 -1.72 1.58 0.62
CA LEU A 464 -1.05 0.29 0.74
C LEU A 464 -1.54 -0.66 -0.35
N HIS A 465 -0.80 -0.76 -1.45
CA HIS A 465 -1.17 -1.55 -2.62
C HIS A 465 -0.40 -2.86 -2.68
N SER A 466 0.93 -2.79 -2.60
CA SER A 466 1.83 -3.95 -2.71
C SER A 466 2.25 -4.44 -1.32
N ILE A 467 1.28 -4.99 -0.57
CA ILE A 467 1.50 -5.48 0.81
C ILE A 467 0.91 -6.87 1.04
N HIS A 468 1.35 -7.50 2.14
CA HIS A 468 0.76 -8.71 2.69
C HIS A 468 0.61 -8.59 4.21
N TYR A 469 -0.58 -8.86 4.74
CA TYR A 469 -0.82 -8.92 6.18
C TYR A 469 -0.21 -10.20 6.75
N LEU A 470 0.68 -10.07 7.74
CA LEU A 470 1.38 -11.21 8.34
C LEU A 470 0.55 -11.89 9.44
N ALA A 471 -0.31 -11.13 10.12
CA ALA A 471 -1.17 -11.67 11.16
C ALA A 471 -2.12 -12.73 10.57
N LYS A 472 -2.40 -13.77 11.35
CA LYS A 472 -3.37 -14.80 10.99
C LYS A 472 -4.70 -14.17 10.59
N ASN A 473 -5.26 -14.62 9.46
CA ASN A 473 -6.55 -14.14 8.97
C ASN A 473 -7.69 -14.64 9.85
N ASN A 474 -7.96 -13.90 10.92
CA ASN A 474 -9.06 -14.09 11.87
C ASN A 474 -9.46 -12.72 12.47
N GLU A 475 -10.34 -12.74 13.46
CA GLU A 475 -10.79 -11.53 14.17
C GLU A 475 -9.66 -10.69 14.81
N ASN A 476 -8.48 -11.28 15.02
CA ASN A 476 -7.31 -10.63 15.62
C ASN A 476 -6.27 -10.18 14.57
N MET A 477 -6.62 -10.18 13.27
CA MET A 477 -5.74 -9.68 12.21
C MET A 477 -5.45 -8.18 12.39
N PHE A 478 -6.48 -7.40 12.72
CA PHE A 478 -6.37 -5.99 13.10
C PHE A 478 -6.67 -5.86 14.59
N GLN A 479 -5.69 -5.42 15.39
CA GLN A 479 -5.88 -5.32 16.83
C GLN A 479 -5.98 -3.86 17.27
N LYS A 480 -6.84 -3.62 18.25
CA LYS A 480 -7.00 -2.32 18.90
C LYS A 480 -5.73 -1.92 19.65
N LEU A 481 -5.30 -0.68 19.47
CA LEU A 481 -4.29 -0.04 20.32
C LEU A 481 -4.95 0.67 21.51
N TRP A 482 -5.84 1.62 21.21
CA TRP A 482 -6.51 2.45 22.21
C TRP A 482 -7.78 3.09 21.63
N ASN A 483 -8.52 3.78 22.51
CA ASN A 483 -9.71 4.51 22.16
C ASN A 483 -9.72 5.88 22.86
N PHE A 484 -10.26 6.88 22.19
CA PHE A 484 -10.63 8.17 22.76
C PHE A 484 -12.15 8.32 22.71
N SER A 485 -12.71 8.96 23.73
CA SER A 485 -14.15 9.20 23.88
C SER A 485 -14.40 10.65 24.22
N HIS A 486 -15.49 11.19 23.68
CA HIS A 486 -15.90 12.58 23.80
C HIS A 486 -17.38 12.62 24.21
N PRO A 487 -17.74 13.19 25.38
CA PRO A 487 -16.84 13.86 26.32
C PRO A 487 -15.86 12.88 26.99
N ASN A 488 -14.65 13.38 27.25
CA ASN A 488 -13.58 12.71 27.96
C ASN A 488 -13.80 12.84 29.49
N PRO A 489 -14.17 11.76 30.19
CA PRO A 489 -14.46 11.82 31.63
C PRO A 489 -13.20 12.05 32.48
N ASN A 490 -12.01 11.81 31.92
CA ASN A 490 -10.73 11.97 32.61
C ASN A 490 -10.07 13.32 32.34
N TYR A 491 -10.73 14.19 31.57
CA TYR A 491 -10.20 15.52 31.30
C TYR A 491 -10.44 16.45 32.50
N TYR A 492 -9.35 17.00 33.01
CA TYR A 492 -9.34 18.08 33.99
C TYR A 492 -8.55 19.25 33.39
N ASP A 493 -9.00 20.49 33.62
CA ASP A 493 -8.32 21.69 33.12
C ASP A 493 -7.09 22.01 34.00
N ASP A 494 -6.08 21.13 33.95
CA ASP A 494 -4.84 21.19 34.75
C ASP A 494 -3.60 21.62 33.92
N ASN A 495 -3.83 22.07 32.67
CA ASN A 495 -2.80 22.40 31.68
C ASN A 495 -1.83 21.23 31.35
N SER A 496 -2.22 20.00 31.65
CA SER A 496 -1.49 18.78 31.27
C SER A 496 -2.16 18.10 30.07
N ASN A 497 -1.35 17.45 29.24
CA ASN A 497 -1.84 16.52 28.22
C ASN A 497 -1.61 15.05 28.60
N LEU A 498 -1.15 14.78 29.82
CA LEU A 498 -0.75 13.44 30.25
C LEU A 498 -1.93 12.44 30.21
N HIS A 499 -3.17 12.89 30.41
CA HIS A 499 -4.37 12.06 30.31
C HIS A 499 -4.63 11.55 28.90
N ASN A 500 -4.01 12.14 27.86
CA ASN A 500 -4.06 11.68 26.47
C ASN A 500 -2.87 10.80 26.07
N THR A 501 -1.94 10.50 26.99
CA THR A 501 -0.89 9.49 26.75
C THR A 501 -1.51 8.09 26.66
N ARG A 502 -0.95 7.24 25.81
CA ARG A 502 -1.41 5.85 25.64
C ARG A 502 -0.23 4.91 25.55
N LYS A 503 -0.45 3.67 25.95
CA LYS A 503 0.48 2.56 25.73
C LYS A 503 -0.31 1.29 25.42
N SER A 504 0.22 0.46 24.54
CA SER A 504 -0.36 -0.85 24.23
C SER A 504 0.74 -1.89 24.07
N LYS A 505 0.36 -3.15 24.34
CA LYS A 505 1.10 -4.34 23.93
C LYS A 505 0.13 -5.22 23.14
N ASN A 506 0.44 -5.49 21.89
CA ASN A 506 -0.36 -6.32 21.00
C ASN A 506 0.44 -7.55 20.56
N THR A 507 -0.19 -8.73 20.58
CA THR A 507 0.46 -9.99 20.21
C THR A 507 -0.23 -10.56 18.98
N PHE A 508 0.50 -10.66 17.86
CA PHE A 508 0.00 -11.17 16.59
C PHE A 508 0.54 -12.58 16.32
N ASN A 509 -0.35 -13.56 16.17
CA ASN A 509 0.03 -14.92 15.80
C ASN A 509 0.21 -15.04 14.28
N ILE A 510 1.26 -15.75 13.85
CA ILE A 510 1.69 -15.79 12.46
C ILE A 510 1.50 -17.20 11.90
N SER A 511 0.78 -17.31 10.78
CA SER A 511 0.46 -18.62 10.16
C SER A 511 1.51 -19.05 9.15
N SER A 512 1.96 -18.11 8.31
CA SER A 512 2.96 -18.35 7.27
C SER A 512 4.18 -17.46 7.52
N ARG A 513 5.37 -18.02 7.29
CA ARG A 513 6.62 -17.27 7.35
C ARG A 513 6.61 -16.09 6.37
N GLY A 514 7.32 -15.02 6.73
CA GLY A 514 7.40 -13.78 5.97
C GLY A 514 8.46 -12.82 6.50
N MET A 515 8.50 -11.61 5.93
CA MET A 515 9.39 -10.53 6.37
C MET A 515 8.56 -9.35 6.87
N LEU A 516 8.74 -8.94 8.12
CA LEU A 516 8.08 -7.78 8.69
C LEU A 516 8.84 -6.51 8.29
N HIS A 517 8.16 -5.61 7.58
CA HIS A 517 8.72 -4.30 7.18
C HIS A 517 8.16 -3.14 7.99
N GLY A 518 7.01 -3.32 8.63
CA GLY A 518 6.32 -2.27 9.36
C GLY A 518 4.91 -2.69 9.78
N PHE A 519 4.13 -1.70 10.20
CA PHE A 519 2.76 -1.88 10.65
C PHE A 519 1.83 -0.94 9.88
N ALA A 520 0.69 -1.48 9.46
CA ALA A 520 -0.39 -0.69 8.89
C ALA A 520 -1.37 -0.27 9.99
N GLY A 521 -1.71 1.01 10.01
CA GLY A 521 -2.59 1.65 10.98
C GLY A 521 -3.90 2.12 10.35
N TYR A 522 -4.98 1.94 11.09
CA TYR A 522 -6.35 2.23 10.69
C TYR A 522 -7.13 2.81 11.88
N PHE A 523 -8.36 3.25 11.64
CA PHE A 523 -9.27 3.67 12.71
C PHE A 523 -10.73 3.29 12.43
N GLU A 524 -11.51 3.24 13.50
CA GLU A 524 -12.97 3.28 13.45
C GLU A 524 -13.45 4.40 14.37
N ALA A 525 -14.34 5.26 13.87
CA ALA A 525 -14.98 6.32 14.63
C ALA A 525 -16.47 6.04 14.78
N VAL A 526 -16.98 6.13 16.00
CA VAL A 526 -18.42 6.17 16.26
C VAL A 526 -18.84 7.63 16.19
N LEU A 527 -19.68 7.97 15.22
CA LEU A 527 -20.18 9.32 15.05
C LEU A 527 -21.28 9.62 16.08
N TYR A 528 -22.36 8.87 16.02
CA TYR A 528 -23.49 8.94 16.96
C TYR A 528 -24.22 7.60 17.00
N ASP A 529 -24.48 7.09 18.21
CA ASP A 529 -25.10 5.78 18.45
C ASP A 529 -24.44 4.63 17.65
N ASN A 530 -25.11 4.09 16.63
CA ASN A 530 -24.63 2.99 15.80
C ASN A 530 -23.96 3.45 14.49
N ILE A 531 -23.94 4.76 14.20
CA ILE A 531 -23.36 5.31 12.97
C ILE A 531 -21.85 5.41 13.12
N LYS A 532 -21.11 4.90 12.13
CA LYS A 532 -19.66 4.79 12.18
C LYS A 532 -18.98 5.21 10.88
N LEU A 533 -17.73 5.63 11.01
CA LEU A 533 -16.74 5.68 9.94
C LEU A 533 -15.67 4.62 10.26
N SER A 534 -15.15 3.94 9.25
CA SER A 534 -14.11 2.92 9.45
C SER A 534 -13.21 2.83 8.22
N THR A 535 -11.89 2.83 8.46
CA THR A 535 -10.88 2.58 7.42
C THR A 535 -10.39 1.14 7.43
N LEU A 536 -10.97 0.28 8.28
CA LEU A 536 -10.59 -1.12 8.38
C LEU A 536 -10.90 -1.89 7.07
N PRO A 537 -9.91 -2.57 6.47
CA PRO A 537 -10.08 -3.25 5.19
C PRO A 537 -11.17 -4.33 5.17
N ASN A 538 -11.45 -4.98 6.31
CA ASN A 538 -12.46 -6.02 6.42
C ASN A 538 -13.90 -5.49 6.58
N ILE A 539 -14.10 -4.18 6.68
CA ILE A 539 -15.41 -3.57 6.94
C ILE A 539 -15.76 -2.51 5.88
N ILE A 540 -14.75 -1.81 5.35
CA ILE A 540 -14.96 -0.62 4.51
C ILE A 540 -15.79 -0.92 3.26
N ASP A 541 -15.50 -2.01 2.54
CA ASP A 541 -16.20 -2.36 1.30
C ASP A 541 -17.67 -2.77 1.54
N GLU A 542 -17.99 -3.30 2.72
CA GLU A 542 -19.34 -3.73 3.06
C GLU A 542 -20.21 -2.58 3.57
N LYS A 543 -19.64 -1.69 4.39
CA LYS A 543 -20.43 -0.68 5.14
C LYS A 543 -20.26 0.76 4.64
N LEU A 544 -19.13 1.07 4.03
CA LEU A 544 -18.73 2.43 3.65
C LEU A 544 -18.09 2.44 2.26
N LYS A 545 -18.69 1.65 1.36
CA LYS A 545 -18.25 1.56 -0.03
C LYS A 545 -18.09 2.95 -0.62
N ASP A 546 -16.97 3.16 -1.32
CA ASP A 546 -16.60 4.40 -1.99
C ASP A 546 -16.16 5.57 -1.06
N MET A 547 -15.92 5.32 0.23
CA MET A 547 -15.23 6.28 1.10
C MET A 547 -13.73 6.37 0.72
N VAL A 548 -13.20 7.58 0.54
CA VAL A 548 -11.86 7.82 -0.03
C VAL A 548 -11.01 8.82 0.76
N SER A 549 -11.54 9.41 1.84
CA SER A 549 -10.88 10.51 2.58
C SER A 549 -9.55 10.13 3.23
N TRP A 550 -9.33 8.86 3.56
CA TRP A 550 -8.15 8.44 4.33
C TRP A 550 -7.46 7.25 3.67
N PHE A 551 -6.19 7.43 3.36
CA PHE A 551 -5.29 6.30 3.21
C PHE A 551 -4.83 5.78 4.57
N PRO A 552 -4.44 4.49 4.68
CA PRO A 552 -3.87 3.94 5.91
C PRO A 552 -2.61 4.67 6.38
N ALA A 553 -2.34 4.58 7.68
CA ALA A 553 -1.05 4.95 8.24
C ALA A 553 -0.05 3.79 8.08
N PHE A 554 1.24 4.07 7.87
CA PHE A 554 2.30 3.07 7.83
C PHE A 554 3.45 3.46 8.76
N PHE A 555 3.76 2.59 9.72
CA PHE A 555 4.85 2.71 10.68
C PHE A 555 5.98 1.75 10.28
N PRO A 556 7.06 2.23 9.64
CA PRO A 556 8.12 1.39 9.13
C PRO A 556 9.02 0.86 10.26
N LEU A 557 9.78 -0.20 9.97
CA LEU A 557 10.90 -0.65 10.78
C LEU A 557 12.22 -0.32 10.09
N LYS A 558 13.19 0.22 10.85
CA LYS A 558 14.55 0.47 10.32
C LYS A 558 15.21 -0.82 9.81
N THR A 559 15.07 -1.90 10.56
CA THR A 559 15.57 -3.23 10.20
C THR A 559 14.41 -4.21 10.11
N PRO A 560 14.13 -4.75 8.90
CA PRO A 560 13.11 -5.78 8.73
C PRO A 560 13.43 -7.03 9.56
N LEU A 561 12.38 -7.69 10.07
CA LEU A 561 12.52 -8.90 10.88
C LEU A 561 11.95 -10.10 10.13
N TYR A 562 12.74 -11.16 10.00
CA TYR A 562 12.23 -12.44 9.49
C TYR A 562 11.31 -13.07 10.53
N ILE A 563 10.12 -13.46 10.08
CA ILE A 563 9.04 -13.98 10.92
C ILE A 563 8.78 -15.44 10.50
N PRO A 564 9.16 -16.44 11.31
CA PRO A 564 8.90 -17.84 10.98
C PRO A 564 7.41 -18.23 11.11
N SER A 565 6.99 -19.31 10.44
CA SER A 565 5.66 -19.90 10.61
C SER A 565 5.45 -20.36 12.06
N GLY A 566 4.26 -20.16 12.62
CA GLY A 566 3.93 -20.56 13.99
C GLY A 566 4.56 -19.67 15.08
N SER A 567 5.26 -18.59 14.70
CA SER A 567 5.76 -17.58 15.63
C SER A 567 4.66 -16.59 16.03
N HIS A 568 5.00 -15.70 16.97
CA HIS A 568 4.20 -14.51 17.24
C HIS A 568 5.07 -13.25 17.33
N ILE A 569 4.43 -12.12 17.05
CA ILE A 569 5.01 -10.79 17.10
C ILE A 569 4.39 -10.05 18.29
N ASP A 570 5.21 -9.53 19.19
CA ASP A 570 4.81 -8.58 20.22
C ASP A 570 5.16 -7.16 19.75
N LEU A 571 4.13 -6.33 19.57
CA LEU A 571 4.25 -4.91 19.30
C LEU A 571 4.01 -4.12 20.59
N TYR A 572 4.96 -3.27 20.95
CA TYR A 572 4.81 -2.26 21.99
C TYR A 572 4.68 -0.90 21.32
N PHE A 573 3.65 -0.15 21.69
CA PHE A 573 3.31 1.10 21.02
C PHE A 573 2.91 2.14 22.06
N TRP A 574 3.40 3.37 21.88
CA TRP A 574 3.14 4.47 22.80
C TRP A 574 2.70 5.72 22.05
N ARG A 575 1.77 6.46 22.66
CA ARG A 575 1.45 7.84 22.34
C ARG A 575 1.92 8.69 23.50
N GLN A 576 2.87 9.57 23.23
CA GLN A 576 3.54 10.40 24.22
C GLN A 576 3.29 11.88 23.93
N THR A 577 3.53 12.72 24.93
CA THR A 577 3.31 14.16 24.81
C THR A 577 4.23 14.92 25.76
N ASP A 578 4.52 16.17 25.39
CA ASP A 578 5.04 17.20 26.28
C ASP A 578 4.16 18.46 26.16
N SER A 579 4.63 19.60 26.67
CA SER A 579 3.87 20.86 26.63
C SER A 579 3.68 21.46 25.23
N LYS A 580 4.38 20.96 24.20
CA LYS A 580 4.41 21.54 22.85
C LYS A 580 4.05 20.55 21.75
N LYS A 581 4.20 19.24 21.98
CA LYS A 581 4.05 18.23 20.95
C LYS A 581 3.45 16.92 21.46
N VAL A 582 2.95 16.15 20.51
CA VAL A 582 2.55 14.75 20.65
C VAL A 582 3.35 13.91 19.65
N TRP A 583 3.66 12.67 20.00
CA TRP A 583 4.34 11.74 19.09
C TRP A 583 4.02 10.29 19.40
N TYR A 584 4.43 9.41 18.49
CA TYR A 584 4.35 7.97 18.67
C TYR A 584 5.74 7.36 18.77
N GLU A 585 5.85 6.30 19.56
CA GLU A 585 7.03 5.43 19.67
C GLU A 585 6.59 3.98 19.48
N TRP A 586 7.43 3.15 18.85
CA TRP A 586 7.12 1.73 18.66
C TRP A 586 8.35 0.83 18.71
N LEU A 587 8.15 -0.37 19.25
CA LEU A 587 9.16 -1.43 19.34
C LEU A 587 8.51 -2.76 19.06
N THR A 588 9.23 -3.65 18.39
CA THR A 588 8.74 -5.00 18.07
C THR A 588 9.67 -6.08 18.55
N GLU A 589 9.11 -7.18 19.02
CA GLU A 589 9.79 -8.41 19.38
C GLU A 589 9.16 -9.61 18.67
N VAL A 590 9.95 -10.61 18.35
CA VAL A 590 9.49 -11.83 17.67
C VAL A 590 9.85 -13.02 18.53
N TYR A 591 8.87 -13.90 18.73
CA TYR A 591 8.97 -15.06 19.61
C TYR A 591 8.55 -16.33 18.89
N MET A 592 9.24 -17.43 19.19
CA MET A 592 8.92 -18.76 18.70
C MET A 592 8.70 -19.71 19.88
N THR A 593 7.68 -20.54 19.80
CA THR A 593 7.47 -21.65 20.75
C THR A 593 8.22 -22.88 20.25
N SER A 594 9.07 -23.46 21.11
CA SER A 594 9.72 -24.74 20.80
C SER A 594 8.76 -25.87 21.14
N SER A 595 8.39 -26.70 20.17
CA SER A 595 7.78 -27.99 20.46
C SER A 595 8.91 -28.99 20.73
N ASN A 596 9.22 -29.28 21.99
CA ASN A 596 10.06 -30.44 22.30
C ASN A 596 9.21 -31.71 22.14
N THR A 597 9.45 -32.48 21.08
CA THR A 597 8.99 -33.86 20.97
C THR A 597 10.09 -34.79 21.51
N GLN A 598 9.92 -35.27 22.75
CA GLN A 598 10.60 -36.48 23.23
C GLN A 598 9.53 -37.52 23.58
N ASN A 599 9.58 -38.67 22.91
CA ASN A 599 8.85 -39.91 23.23
C ASN A 599 7.31 -39.80 23.39
N ASP A 600 6.59 -39.32 22.37
CA ASP A 600 5.12 -39.43 22.25
C ASP A 600 4.29 -39.02 23.49
N GLN A 601 4.87 -38.19 24.37
CA GLN A 601 4.18 -37.58 25.50
C GLN A 601 4.35 -36.06 25.39
N HIS A 602 3.23 -35.35 25.19
CA HIS A 602 3.19 -33.90 25.24
C HIS A 602 3.58 -33.43 26.65
N LEU A 603 4.86 -33.11 26.86
CA LEU A 603 5.37 -32.56 28.10
C LEU A 603 5.72 -31.08 27.91
N TYR A 604 4.98 -30.25 28.64
CA TYR A 604 5.17 -28.81 28.94
C TYR A 604 5.36 -27.86 27.74
N GLN A 605 4.41 -26.92 27.57
CA GLN A 605 4.65 -25.71 26.78
C GLN A 605 5.95 -25.05 27.27
N THR A 606 7.01 -25.13 26.47
CA THR A 606 8.24 -24.38 26.75
C THR A 606 7.92 -22.89 26.66
N ASN A 607 8.50 -22.09 27.55
CA ASN A 607 8.42 -20.64 27.46
C ASN A 607 8.85 -20.17 26.06
N PRO A 608 8.15 -19.20 25.45
CA PRO A 608 8.49 -18.69 24.13
C PRO A 608 9.91 -18.11 24.13
N ILE A 609 10.68 -18.42 23.09
CA ILE A 609 12.04 -17.95 22.88
C ILE A 609 12.00 -16.72 22.00
N LYS A 610 12.60 -15.61 22.46
CA LYS A 610 12.76 -14.40 21.63
C LYS A 610 13.85 -14.65 20.58
N ILE A 611 13.50 -14.44 19.31
CA ILE A 611 14.39 -14.67 18.17
C ILE A 611 14.76 -13.39 17.40
N GLY A 612 14.09 -12.27 17.68
CA GLY A 612 14.37 -10.97 17.07
C GLY A 612 13.74 -9.82 17.84
N MET A 613 14.32 -8.62 17.71
CA MET A 613 13.75 -7.38 18.21
C MET A 613 14.25 -6.18 17.40
N THR A 614 13.51 -5.08 17.46
CA THR A 614 13.98 -3.77 16.99
C THR A 614 14.44 -2.89 18.16
N GLY A 615 15.11 -1.78 17.84
CA GLY A 615 15.19 -0.64 18.76
C GLY A 615 13.82 0.04 18.95
N ILE A 616 13.77 1.01 19.86
CA ILE A 616 12.61 1.92 19.99
C ILE A 616 12.70 2.94 18.86
N HIS A 617 11.65 3.04 18.06
CA HIS A 617 11.54 4.04 17.00
C HIS A 617 10.99 5.35 17.57
N ASN A 618 11.49 6.47 17.05
CA ASN A 618 11.12 7.85 17.35
C ASN A 618 11.15 8.21 18.84
N TYR A 619 12.06 7.60 19.59
CA TYR A 619 12.21 7.84 21.02
C TYR A 619 12.30 9.34 21.34
N ASN A 620 11.47 9.81 22.27
CA ASN A 620 11.37 11.20 22.70
C ASN A 620 11.13 12.22 21.57
N ALA A 621 10.45 11.80 20.48
CA ALA A 621 10.22 12.63 19.30
C ALA A 621 11.53 13.20 18.73
N SER A 622 12.56 12.37 18.63
CA SER A 622 13.86 12.77 18.08
C SER A 622 13.79 13.06 16.57
N PHE A 623 12.80 12.52 15.86
CA PHE A 623 12.70 12.62 14.41
C PHE A 623 11.35 13.15 13.92
N PHE A 624 10.25 12.75 14.56
CA PHE A 624 8.91 13.18 14.17
C PHE A 624 8.03 13.53 15.37
N SER A 625 7.27 14.60 15.22
CA SER A 625 6.26 15.00 16.20
C SER A 625 5.16 15.82 15.55
N ILE A 626 4.04 15.93 16.27
CA ILE A 626 2.83 16.64 15.87
C ILE A 626 2.68 17.83 16.81
N GLY A 627 2.71 19.05 16.27
CA GLY A 627 2.74 20.29 17.05
C GLY A 627 1.39 20.65 17.68
N LEU A 628 1.39 20.98 18.97
CA LEU A 628 0.22 21.51 19.68
C LEU A 628 0.06 23.03 19.53
N SER A 629 1.11 23.74 19.14
CA SER A 629 1.18 25.22 19.08
C SER A 629 2.05 25.71 17.94
#